data_AF-A0A8E4IMJ0-F1
#
_entry.id   AF-A0A8E4IMJ0-F1
#
_cell.length_a   1.000
_cell.length_b   1.000
_cell.length_c   1.000
_cell.angle_alpha   90.00
_cell.angle_beta   90.00
_cell.angle_gamma   90.00
#
_symmetry.space_group_name_H-M   'P 1'
#
loop_
_entity.id
_entity.type
_entity.pdbx_description
1 polymer ?
#
loop_
_entity_poly.entity_id
_entity_poly.type
_entity_poly.pdbx_seq_one_letter_code
_entity_poly.pdbx_strand_id
1 'polypeptide(L)'
;MTTITKERIELFIKNPLENGLTRGEQMELARIALASLERELIRHEHAKWSDSTFGCVGPIGPLKHLSKEALEAAAEPDDLSEWADMHFLLWDAQRRAGISDAEITAAMEDKLKINMERQWPEPKDGEPRLHIKEPGNSPVIPDGLSTVCAEAYQVVGVMADALGVFGDAAVQKVLDNLSQQKLVHRDVLPFSLPVTPDGWISCSERMPKETGDIIVVSDGIVMSGISYSRRDGFYIAALEYDDDEPIGGVTHWMPLPEPPRLKEL
;
A
#
# COMPACT_ATOMS: atom_id res chain seq x y z
N MET A 1 24.63 2.52 -25.34
CA MET A 1 23.40 1.93 -25.89
C MET A 1 23.70 0.49 -26.26
N THR A 2 22.94 -0.46 -25.73
CA THR A 2 23.09 -1.90 -26.06
C THR A 2 22.79 -2.09 -27.54
N THR A 3 23.62 -2.87 -28.24
CA THR A 3 23.44 -3.11 -29.68
C THR A 3 22.34 -4.12 -29.98
N ILE A 4 21.86 -4.85 -28.96
CA ILE A 4 20.76 -5.83 -29.06
C ILE A 4 19.55 -5.32 -28.25
N THR A 5 18.36 -5.40 -28.85
CA THR A 5 17.10 -4.93 -28.23
C THR A 5 16.25 -6.10 -27.71
N LYS A 6 15.26 -5.80 -26.85
CA LYS A 6 14.31 -6.80 -26.32
C LYS A 6 13.55 -7.48 -27.45
N GLU A 7 13.04 -6.72 -28.41
CA GLU A 7 12.25 -7.22 -29.55
C GLU A 7 13.11 -8.15 -30.43
N ARG A 8 14.40 -7.85 -30.58
CA ARG A 8 15.33 -8.68 -31.33
C ARG A 8 15.56 -10.03 -30.65
N ILE A 9 15.70 -10.03 -29.33
CA ILE A 9 15.83 -11.26 -28.53
C ILE A 9 14.52 -12.07 -28.58
N GLU A 10 13.37 -11.43 -28.44
CA GLU A 10 12.06 -12.10 -28.54
C GLU A 10 11.85 -12.75 -29.91
N LEU A 11 12.22 -12.06 -31.00
CA LEU A 11 12.15 -12.62 -32.35
C LEU A 11 13.09 -13.81 -32.52
N PHE A 12 14.31 -13.73 -31.98
CA PHE A 12 15.27 -14.83 -31.99
C PHE A 12 14.73 -16.04 -31.20
N ILE A 13 14.12 -15.83 -30.03
CA ILE A 13 13.51 -16.90 -29.23
C ILE A 13 12.36 -17.57 -29.98
N LYS A 14 11.53 -16.78 -30.68
CA LYS A 14 10.41 -17.32 -31.48
C LYS A 14 10.87 -18.07 -32.73
N ASN A 15 11.93 -17.60 -33.39
CA ASN A 15 12.41 -18.13 -34.68
C ASN A 15 13.95 -18.30 -34.71
N PRO A 16 14.51 -19.22 -33.91
CA PRO A 16 15.97 -19.29 -33.69
C PRO A 16 16.76 -19.71 -34.93
N LEU A 17 16.12 -20.43 -35.88
CA LEU A 17 16.77 -20.95 -37.08
C LEU A 17 16.75 -19.97 -38.27
N GLU A 18 15.77 -19.05 -38.32
CA GLU A 18 15.57 -18.14 -39.45
C GLU A 18 16.12 -16.73 -39.18
N ASN A 19 16.19 -16.31 -37.92
CA ASN A 19 16.59 -14.97 -37.51
C ASN A 19 17.83 -14.99 -36.60
N GLY A 20 18.92 -15.60 -37.06
CA GLY A 20 20.17 -15.70 -36.31
C GLY A 20 20.70 -14.33 -35.88
N LEU A 21 21.26 -14.29 -34.67
CA LEU A 21 21.98 -13.13 -34.15
C LEU A 21 23.36 -13.04 -34.81
N THR A 22 23.80 -11.82 -35.14
CA THR A 22 25.19 -11.54 -35.54
C THR A 22 26.15 -11.87 -34.40
N ARG A 23 27.44 -12.08 -34.71
CA ARG A 23 28.46 -12.34 -33.67
C ARG A 23 28.51 -11.23 -32.61
N GLY A 24 28.28 -9.98 -33.01
CA GLY A 24 28.21 -8.85 -32.08
C GLY A 24 27.02 -8.96 -31.12
N GLU A 25 25.83 -9.24 -31.64
CA GLU A 25 24.62 -9.47 -30.85
C GLU A 25 24.75 -10.69 -29.92
N GLN A 26 25.37 -11.78 -30.38
CA GLN A 26 25.63 -12.96 -29.56
C GLN A 26 26.53 -12.64 -28.37
N MET A 27 27.64 -11.92 -28.61
CA MET A 27 28.54 -11.49 -27.54
C MET A 27 27.83 -10.56 -26.55
N GLU A 28 26.97 -9.67 -27.03
CA GLU A 28 26.23 -8.76 -26.17
C GLU A 28 25.17 -9.50 -25.33
N LEU A 29 24.42 -10.43 -25.94
CA LEU A 29 23.50 -11.30 -25.22
C LEU A 29 24.22 -12.09 -24.13
N ALA A 30 25.41 -12.63 -24.43
CA ALA A 30 26.21 -13.36 -23.45
C ALA A 30 26.66 -12.48 -22.27
N ARG A 31 27.05 -11.23 -22.53
CA ARG A 31 27.40 -10.26 -21.46
C ARG A 31 26.21 -9.93 -20.58
N ILE A 32 25.05 -9.66 -21.17
CA ILE A 32 23.82 -9.36 -20.44
C ILE A 32 23.41 -10.57 -19.59
N ALA A 33 23.45 -11.78 -20.17
CA ALA A 33 23.13 -13.00 -19.45
C ALA A 33 24.10 -13.24 -18.28
N LEU A 34 25.40 -13.02 -18.48
CA LEU A 34 26.40 -13.17 -17.42
C LEU A 34 26.15 -12.19 -16.26
N ALA A 35 25.95 -10.90 -16.56
CA ALA A 35 25.64 -9.90 -15.54
C ALA A 35 24.34 -10.21 -14.79
N SER A 36 23.32 -10.72 -15.49
CA SER A 36 22.06 -11.15 -14.87
C SER A 36 22.27 -12.33 -13.92
N LEU A 37 23.08 -13.31 -14.29
CA LEU A 37 23.37 -14.49 -13.46
C LEU A 37 24.19 -14.11 -12.21
N GLU A 38 25.16 -13.21 -12.36
CA GLU A 38 25.95 -12.69 -11.23
C GLU A 38 25.06 -11.96 -10.22
N ARG A 39 24.15 -11.11 -10.69
CA ARG A 39 23.20 -10.38 -9.84
C ARG A 39 22.20 -11.30 -9.15
N GLU A 40 21.75 -12.35 -9.83
CA GLU A 40 20.84 -13.35 -9.26
C GLU A 40 21.53 -14.19 -8.17
N LEU A 41 22.79 -14.56 -8.38
CA LEU A 41 23.58 -15.26 -7.36
C LEU A 41 23.70 -14.41 -6.09
N ILE A 42 24.03 -13.13 -6.21
CA ILE A 42 24.11 -12.20 -5.08
C ILE A 42 22.76 -12.13 -4.34
N ARG A 43 21.64 -12.01 -5.09
CA ARG A 43 20.29 -11.96 -4.52
C ARG A 43 19.95 -13.23 -3.74
N HIS A 44 20.31 -14.40 -4.28
CA HIS A 44 20.08 -15.68 -3.62
C HIS A 44 20.92 -15.85 -2.34
N GLU A 45 22.21 -15.51 -2.37
CA GLU A 45 23.06 -15.59 -1.19
C GLU A 45 22.62 -14.60 -0.10
N HIS A 46 22.23 -13.38 -0.49
CA HIS A 46 21.64 -12.42 0.42
C HIS A 46 20.34 -12.95 1.06
N ALA A 47 19.45 -13.56 0.27
CA ALA A 47 18.21 -14.15 0.78
C ALA A 47 18.49 -15.26 1.81
N LYS A 48 19.42 -16.18 1.52
CA LYS A 48 19.83 -17.24 2.47
C LYS A 48 20.38 -16.65 3.76
N TRP A 49 21.27 -15.67 3.67
CA TRP A 49 21.83 -15.00 4.83
C TRP A 49 20.74 -14.29 5.65
N SER A 50 19.86 -13.53 5.01
CA SER A 50 18.76 -12.81 5.65
C SER A 50 17.79 -13.77 6.35
N ASP A 51 17.43 -14.88 5.71
CA ASP A 51 16.56 -15.90 6.31
C ASP A 51 17.22 -16.56 7.53
N SER A 52 18.53 -16.82 7.47
CA SER A 52 19.29 -17.39 8.59
C SER A 52 19.45 -16.41 9.76
N THR A 53 19.54 -15.10 9.48
CA THR A 53 19.83 -14.06 10.47
C THR A 53 18.55 -13.55 11.14
N PHE A 54 17.50 -13.31 10.36
CA PHE A 54 16.28 -12.65 10.81
C PHE A 54 15.07 -13.57 10.88
N GLY A 55 15.13 -14.78 10.30
CA GLY A 55 14.06 -15.75 10.31
C GLY A 55 12.85 -15.39 9.42
N CYS A 56 11.70 -15.98 9.74
CA CYS A 56 10.45 -15.83 8.99
C CYS A 56 9.73 -14.52 9.36
N VAL A 57 10.29 -13.39 8.91
CA VAL A 57 9.70 -12.05 9.05
C VAL A 57 9.10 -11.57 7.73
N GLY A 58 8.04 -10.77 7.82
CA GLY A 58 7.36 -10.18 6.67
C GLY A 58 8.09 -8.95 6.08
N PRO A 59 7.56 -8.36 5.00
CA PRO A 59 8.25 -7.33 4.21
C PRO A 59 8.35 -5.95 4.90
N ILE A 60 7.59 -5.71 5.97
CA ILE A 60 7.47 -4.39 6.60
C ILE A 60 8.77 -3.93 7.27
N GLY A 61 9.52 -4.84 7.90
CA GLY A 61 10.80 -4.51 8.55
C GLY A 61 11.82 -3.95 7.55
N PRO A 62 12.15 -4.70 6.47
CA PRO A 62 13.04 -4.23 5.42
C PRO A 62 12.59 -2.92 4.76
N LEU A 63 11.28 -2.69 4.56
CA LEU A 63 10.77 -1.42 4.01
C LEU A 63 10.99 -0.22 4.96
N LYS A 64 10.81 -0.43 6.28
CA LYS A 64 11.12 0.61 7.27
C LYS A 64 12.62 0.89 7.34
N HIS A 65 13.46 -0.13 7.14
CA HIS A 65 14.91 0.02 7.09
C HIS A 65 15.31 0.75 5.81
N LEU A 66 14.74 0.40 4.65
CA LEU A 66 15.00 1.07 3.37
C LEU A 66 14.78 2.59 3.45
N SER A 67 13.80 3.03 4.24
CA SER A 67 13.55 4.46 4.45
C SER A 67 14.70 5.18 5.16
N LYS A 68 15.47 4.49 6.00
CA LYS A 68 16.67 5.02 6.67
C LYS A 68 17.87 5.04 5.73
N GLU A 69 18.12 3.92 5.04
CA GLU A 69 19.20 3.82 4.04
C GLU A 69 19.04 4.84 2.92
N ALA A 70 17.79 5.16 2.53
CA ALA A 70 17.53 6.24 1.57
C ALA A 70 17.97 7.62 2.08
N LEU A 71 17.94 7.88 3.39
CA LEU A 71 18.43 9.11 3.99
C LEU A 71 19.97 9.11 4.09
N GLU A 72 20.57 7.95 4.39
CA GLU A 72 22.03 7.76 4.45
C GLU A 72 22.64 7.93 3.04
N ALA A 73 22.07 7.27 2.03
CA ALA A 73 22.43 7.48 0.62
C ALA A 73 22.22 8.92 0.13
N ALA A 74 21.20 9.64 0.65
CA ALA A 74 20.98 11.04 0.30
C ALA A 74 22.03 11.97 0.95
N ALA A 75 22.56 11.62 2.11
CA ALA A 75 23.62 12.36 2.79
C ALA A 75 25.00 12.09 2.16
N GLU A 76 25.24 10.85 1.71
CA GLU A 76 26.51 10.40 1.14
C GLU A 76 26.31 9.72 -0.24
N PRO A 77 25.86 10.47 -1.27
CA PRO A 77 25.48 9.88 -2.56
C PRO A 77 26.64 9.23 -3.33
N ASP A 78 27.87 9.56 -2.98
CA ASP A 78 29.08 8.96 -3.56
C ASP A 78 29.48 7.63 -2.88
N ASP A 79 28.85 7.25 -1.76
CA ASP A 79 29.09 5.96 -1.11
C ASP A 79 28.23 4.87 -1.76
N LEU A 80 28.88 4.00 -2.54
CA LEU A 80 28.22 2.87 -3.21
C LEU A 80 27.63 1.82 -2.24
N SER A 81 28.09 1.77 -0.99
CA SER A 81 27.57 0.81 -0.01
C SER A 81 26.12 1.13 0.39
N GLU A 82 25.79 2.40 0.58
CA GLU A 82 24.43 2.88 0.86
C GLU A 82 23.44 2.51 -0.26
N TRP A 83 23.88 2.63 -1.51
CA TRP A 83 23.09 2.18 -2.66
C TRP A 83 22.90 0.65 -2.68
N ALA A 84 23.92 -0.11 -2.28
CA ALA A 84 23.84 -1.55 -2.18
C ALA A 84 22.86 -1.99 -1.09
N ASP A 85 22.85 -1.32 0.06
CA ASP A 85 21.92 -1.60 1.16
C ASP A 85 20.47 -1.34 0.74
N MET A 86 20.21 -0.25 0.01
CA MET A 86 18.88 -0.04 -0.59
C MET A 86 18.45 -1.19 -1.52
N HIS A 87 19.37 -1.71 -2.35
CA HIS A 87 19.08 -2.84 -3.23
C HIS A 87 18.78 -4.12 -2.44
N PHE A 88 19.59 -4.43 -1.43
CA PHE A 88 19.40 -5.60 -0.59
C PHE A 88 18.06 -5.56 0.14
N LEU A 89 17.71 -4.43 0.75
CA LEU A 89 16.46 -4.25 1.48
C LEU A 89 15.23 -4.29 0.57
N LEU A 90 15.31 -3.72 -0.64
CA LEU A 90 14.23 -3.76 -1.61
C LEU A 90 13.98 -5.20 -2.08
N TRP A 91 15.03 -5.92 -2.45
CA TRP A 91 14.92 -7.36 -2.80
C TRP A 91 14.40 -8.17 -1.63
N ASP A 92 14.78 -7.81 -0.40
CA ASP A 92 14.33 -8.48 0.80
C ASP A 92 12.83 -8.35 1.02
N ALA A 93 12.34 -7.13 0.95
CA ALA A 93 10.93 -6.81 1.02
C ALA A 93 10.14 -7.51 -0.10
N GLN A 94 10.62 -7.44 -1.35
CA GLN A 94 9.93 -8.04 -2.50
C GLN A 94 9.74 -9.54 -2.35
N ARG A 95 10.82 -10.29 -2.04
CA ARG A 95 10.70 -11.75 -1.88
C ARG A 95 9.81 -12.11 -0.69
N ARG A 96 9.92 -11.38 0.44
CA ARG A 96 9.11 -11.64 1.65
C ARG A 96 7.63 -11.32 1.45
N ALA A 97 7.31 -10.45 0.50
CA ALA A 97 5.95 -10.18 0.05
C ALA A 97 5.43 -11.22 -0.98
N GLY A 98 6.27 -12.18 -1.40
CA GLY A 98 5.93 -13.16 -2.43
C GLY A 98 5.83 -12.58 -3.84
N ILE A 99 6.41 -11.40 -4.08
CA ILE A 99 6.35 -10.71 -5.38
C ILE A 99 7.44 -11.27 -6.29
N SER A 100 7.04 -11.77 -7.46
CA SER A 100 7.97 -12.25 -8.48
C SER A 100 8.51 -11.13 -9.37
N ASP A 101 9.67 -11.38 -10.00
CA ASP A 101 10.27 -10.45 -10.97
C ASP A 101 9.33 -10.15 -12.14
N ALA A 102 8.52 -11.11 -12.57
CA ALA A 102 7.53 -10.92 -13.63
C ALA A 102 6.41 -9.97 -13.21
N GLU A 103 5.86 -10.15 -12.01
CA GLU A 103 4.79 -9.30 -11.47
C GLU A 103 5.25 -7.86 -11.27
N ILE A 104 6.42 -7.66 -10.65
CA ILE A 104 6.94 -6.31 -10.45
C ILE A 104 7.32 -5.64 -11.77
N THR A 105 7.87 -6.39 -12.74
CA THR A 105 8.19 -5.84 -14.05
C THR A 105 6.92 -5.37 -14.78
N ALA A 106 5.86 -6.17 -14.77
CA ALA A 106 4.58 -5.76 -15.36
C ALA A 106 4.01 -4.51 -14.66
N ALA A 107 4.03 -4.48 -13.32
CA ALA A 107 3.59 -3.33 -12.55
C ALA A 107 4.42 -2.06 -12.84
N MET A 108 5.74 -2.20 -13.04
CA MET A 108 6.62 -1.10 -13.43
C MET A 108 6.31 -0.59 -14.84
N GLU A 109 6.08 -1.47 -15.81
CA GLU A 109 5.69 -1.10 -17.18
C GLU A 109 4.38 -0.29 -17.19
N ASP A 110 3.37 -0.73 -16.44
CA ASP A 110 2.08 -0.03 -16.35
C ASP A 110 2.20 1.29 -15.57
N LYS A 111 2.96 1.29 -14.47
CA LYS A 111 3.20 2.51 -13.69
C LYS A 111 3.97 3.56 -14.49
N LEU A 112 4.90 3.15 -15.34
CA LEU A 112 5.67 4.04 -16.19
C LEU A 112 4.77 4.76 -17.20
N LYS A 113 3.84 4.05 -17.87
CA LYS A 113 2.86 4.66 -18.78
C LYS A 113 2.06 5.76 -18.09
N ILE A 114 1.52 5.46 -16.90
CA ILE A 114 0.78 6.43 -16.08
C ILE A 114 1.67 7.63 -15.71
N ASN A 115 2.92 7.39 -15.33
CA ASN A 115 3.83 8.47 -14.94
C ASN A 115 4.21 9.40 -16.12
N MET A 116 4.31 8.86 -17.33
CA MET A 116 4.59 9.63 -18.55
C MET A 116 3.42 10.52 -18.98
N GLU A 117 2.19 10.14 -18.64
CA GLU A 117 0.98 10.92 -18.94
C GLU A 117 0.72 12.04 -17.91
N ARG A 118 1.38 12.00 -16.76
CA ARG A 118 1.20 12.99 -15.69
C ARG A 118 1.90 14.31 -16.00
N GLN A 119 1.34 15.38 -15.43
CA GLN A 119 2.01 16.67 -15.37
C GLN A 119 2.93 16.73 -14.15
N TRP A 120 4.13 17.29 -14.34
CA TRP A 120 5.16 17.39 -13.32
C TRP A 120 5.59 18.85 -13.16
N PRO A 121 5.88 19.30 -11.93
CA PRO A 121 6.40 20.65 -11.69
C PRO A 121 7.81 20.81 -12.27
N GLU A 122 8.24 22.07 -12.40
CA GLU A 122 9.57 22.42 -12.88
C GLU A 122 10.68 21.74 -12.06
N PRO A 123 11.78 21.34 -12.72
CA PRO A 123 12.88 20.71 -12.05
C PRO A 123 13.54 21.52 -10.94
N LYS A 124 13.59 20.94 -9.74
CA LYS A 124 14.44 21.39 -8.63
C LYS A 124 15.37 20.27 -8.19
N ASP A 125 16.62 20.64 -7.91
CA ASP A 125 17.65 19.74 -7.42
C ASP A 125 17.47 19.49 -5.92
N GLY A 126 17.74 18.27 -5.45
CA GLY A 126 17.61 17.87 -4.04
C GLY A 126 16.19 17.78 -3.47
N GLU A 127 15.15 18.23 -4.20
CA GLU A 127 13.75 18.20 -3.72
C GLU A 127 12.94 17.04 -4.34
N PRO A 128 12.13 16.30 -3.54
CA PRO A 128 11.16 15.35 -4.06
C PRO A 128 10.17 16.01 -5.01
N ARG A 129 9.86 15.34 -6.12
CA ARG A 129 8.86 15.81 -7.09
C ARG A 129 7.62 14.97 -7.03
N LEU A 130 6.49 15.65 -6.80
CA LEU A 130 5.18 15.04 -6.81
C LEU A 130 4.44 15.47 -8.07
N HIS A 131 3.74 14.53 -8.71
CA HIS A 131 2.89 14.83 -9.85
C HIS A 131 1.79 15.83 -9.47
N ILE A 132 1.45 16.71 -10.41
CA ILE A 132 0.37 17.68 -10.25
C ILE A 132 -0.95 16.89 -10.30
N LYS A 133 -1.74 16.96 -9.22
CA LYS A 133 -3.11 16.42 -9.19
C LYS A 133 -4.04 17.50 -9.74
N GLU A 134 -4.87 17.15 -10.73
CA GLU A 134 -5.96 18.05 -11.13
C GLU A 134 -6.88 18.29 -9.94
N PRO A 135 -7.32 19.53 -9.68
CA PRO A 135 -8.24 19.83 -8.60
C PRO A 135 -9.64 19.28 -8.96
N GLY A 136 -9.88 18.01 -8.66
CA GLY A 136 -11.22 17.42 -8.68
C GLY A 136 -11.32 16.03 -9.29
N ASN A 137 -10.81 15.00 -8.62
CA ASN A 137 -11.45 13.67 -8.55
C ASN A 137 -10.71 12.73 -7.60
N SER A 138 -10.80 12.98 -6.30
CA SER A 138 -10.49 11.94 -5.31
C SER A 138 -11.50 12.01 -4.18
N PRO A 139 -12.11 10.89 -3.77
CA PRO A 139 -12.80 10.82 -2.50
C PRO A 139 -11.81 11.22 -1.40
N VAL A 140 -12.10 12.32 -0.71
CA VAL A 140 -11.32 12.85 0.42
C VAL A 140 -11.56 11.89 1.60
N ILE A 141 -10.57 11.20 2.20
CA ILE A 141 -9.66 11.54 3.34
C ILE A 141 -8.96 10.18 3.73
N PRO A 142 -7.69 10.04 4.24
CA PRO A 142 -6.66 11.00 4.67
C PRO A 142 -5.21 10.71 4.16
N ASP A 143 -4.68 11.56 3.28
CA ASP A 143 -3.22 11.87 3.26
C ASP A 143 -2.98 13.30 3.77
N GLY A 144 -3.90 14.22 3.50
CA GLY A 144 -3.76 15.64 3.87
C GLY A 144 -3.76 15.93 5.37
N LEU A 145 -4.40 15.09 6.21
CA LEU A 145 -4.40 15.29 7.66
C LEU A 145 -2.99 15.11 8.23
N SER A 146 -2.26 14.09 7.74
CA SER A 146 -0.89 13.83 8.17
C SER A 146 0.04 14.99 7.80
N THR A 147 -0.11 15.53 6.59
CA THR A 147 0.65 16.70 6.12
C THR A 147 0.31 17.94 6.95
N VAL A 148 -0.97 18.24 7.17
CA VAL A 148 -1.39 19.40 7.98
C VAL A 148 -0.88 19.29 9.42
N CYS A 149 -0.93 18.10 10.02
CA CYS A 149 -0.39 17.86 11.35
C CYS A 149 1.13 18.05 11.40
N ALA A 150 1.87 17.58 10.39
CA ALA A 150 3.32 17.73 10.32
C ALA A 150 3.75 19.20 10.13
N GLU A 151 3.10 19.93 9.22
CA GLU A 151 3.36 21.36 9.00
C GLU A 151 3.02 22.19 10.25
N ALA A 152 1.87 21.92 10.87
CA ALA A 152 1.49 22.59 12.12
C ALA A 152 2.47 22.30 13.27
N TYR A 153 3.00 21.07 13.35
CA TYR A 153 4.00 20.70 14.35
C TYR A 153 5.26 21.56 14.20
N GLN A 154 5.75 21.73 12.97
CA GLN A 154 6.94 22.55 12.69
C GLN A 154 6.72 24.02 13.06
N VAL A 155 5.60 24.61 12.65
CA VAL A 155 5.28 26.02 12.94
C VAL A 155 5.20 26.27 14.45
N VAL A 156 4.47 25.41 15.19
CA VAL A 156 4.34 25.55 16.65
C VAL A 156 5.69 25.36 17.34
N GLY A 157 6.51 24.40 16.90
CA GLY A 157 7.84 24.17 17.44
C GLY A 157 8.77 25.38 17.29
N VAL A 158 8.78 26.02 16.12
CA VAL A 158 9.58 27.23 15.86
C VAL A 158 9.11 28.41 16.72
N MET A 159 7.80 28.61 16.86
CA MET A 159 7.26 29.67 17.73
C MET A 159 7.61 29.42 19.21
N ALA A 160 7.53 28.16 19.65
CA ALA A 160 7.88 27.79 21.02
C ALA A 160 9.36 28.01 21.34
N ASP A 161 10.25 27.69 20.40
CA ASP A 161 11.68 27.94 20.52
C ASP A 161 12.00 29.44 20.55
N ALA A 162 11.40 30.23 19.64
CA ALA A 162 11.58 31.69 19.59
C ALA A 162 11.12 32.41 20.86
N LEU A 163 10.11 31.84 21.55
CA LEU A 163 9.61 32.34 22.82
C LEU A 163 10.32 31.71 24.03
N GLY A 164 11.20 30.71 23.84
CA GLY A 164 11.91 30.00 24.90
C GLY A 164 11.03 29.12 25.79
N VAL A 165 9.86 28.70 25.28
CA VAL A 165 8.81 28.00 26.06
C VAL A 165 8.65 26.53 25.65
N PHE A 166 9.66 25.93 25.00
CA PHE A 166 9.57 24.54 24.54
C PHE A 166 9.29 23.56 25.69
N GLY A 167 9.75 23.85 26.91
CA GLY A 167 9.49 23.04 28.10
C GLY A 167 8.12 23.26 28.77
N ASP A 168 7.28 24.15 28.24
CA ASP A 168 5.95 24.39 28.79
C ASP A 168 5.02 23.18 28.53
N ALA A 169 4.27 22.77 29.56
CA ALA A 169 3.44 21.57 29.51
C ALA A 169 2.29 21.68 28.47
N ALA A 170 1.77 22.89 28.23
CA ALA A 170 0.74 23.09 27.22
C ALA A 170 1.32 23.00 25.81
N VAL A 171 2.53 23.53 25.60
CA VAL A 171 3.24 23.45 24.32
C VAL A 171 3.58 22.00 23.97
N GLN A 172 4.16 21.24 24.92
CA GLN A 172 4.46 19.82 24.74
C GLN A 172 3.20 19.02 24.38
N LYS A 173 2.10 19.26 25.09
CA LYS A 173 0.82 18.59 24.80
C LYS A 173 0.30 18.89 23.39
N VAL A 174 0.46 20.11 22.88
CA VAL A 174 0.05 20.47 21.51
C VAL A 174 0.91 19.74 20.49
N LEU A 175 2.24 19.73 20.67
CA LEU A 175 3.17 19.02 19.79
C LEU A 175 2.91 17.51 19.80
N ASP A 176 2.69 16.90 20.97
CA ASP A 176 2.35 15.48 21.10
C ASP A 176 1.07 15.13 20.34
N ASN A 177 0.02 15.94 20.47
CA ASN A 177 -1.25 15.70 19.78
C ASN A 177 -1.12 15.80 18.25
N LEU A 178 -0.34 16.78 17.77
CA LEU A 178 -0.05 16.94 16.34
C LEU A 178 0.75 15.74 15.81
N SER A 179 1.78 15.29 16.53
CA SER A 179 2.59 14.12 16.14
C SER A 179 1.77 12.83 16.06
N GLN A 180 0.82 12.65 17.00
CA GLN A 180 -0.04 11.48 17.08
C GLN A 180 -1.29 11.58 16.20
N GLN A 181 -1.46 12.68 15.47
CA GLN A 181 -2.62 12.98 14.61
C GLN A 181 -3.96 12.79 15.34
N LYS A 182 -3.98 13.07 16.65
CA LYS A 182 -5.11 12.75 17.52
C LYS A 182 -5.90 14.00 17.86
N LEU A 183 -7.16 14.02 17.46
CA LEU A 183 -8.10 15.07 17.89
C LEU A 183 -8.61 14.75 19.30
N VAL A 184 -8.03 15.42 20.30
CA VAL A 184 -8.31 15.15 21.73
C VAL A 184 -9.50 15.97 22.26
N HIS A 185 -9.79 17.12 21.65
CA HIS A 185 -10.86 18.01 22.08
C HIS A 185 -11.87 18.23 20.95
N ARG A 186 -12.80 17.29 20.80
CA ARG A 186 -13.87 17.35 19.78
C ARG A 186 -14.92 18.42 20.11
N ASP A 187 -15.02 18.77 21.38
CA ASP A 187 -15.98 19.66 22.03
C ASP A 187 -15.72 21.16 21.83
N VAL A 188 -14.54 21.53 21.32
CA VAL A 188 -14.14 22.92 21.04
C VAL A 188 -14.18 23.27 19.56
N LEU A 189 -14.56 22.33 18.68
CA LEU A 189 -14.65 22.61 17.25
C LEU A 189 -15.89 23.45 16.94
N PRO A 190 -15.77 24.54 16.15
CA PRO A 190 -16.92 25.35 15.75
C PRO A 190 -17.77 24.70 14.63
N PHE A 191 -17.53 23.43 14.27
CA PHE A 191 -18.22 22.69 13.21
C PHE A 191 -18.25 21.16 13.50
N SER A 192 -19.14 20.42 12.82
CA SER A 192 -19.37 18.96 12.99
C SER A 192 -18.68 18.10 11.93
N LEU A 193 -18.29 16.85 12.26
CA LEU A 193 -17.60 15.90 11.36
C LEU A 193 -18.59 14.95 10.64
N PRO A 194 -18.22 14.35 9.48
CA PRO A 194 -19.11 13.46 8.70
C PRO A 194 -19.44 12.15 9.42
N VAL A 195 -20.69 11.69 9.31
CA VAL A 195 -21.26 10.50 10.01
C VAL A 195 -21.55 9.37 9.01
N THR A 196 -21.41 8.11 9.43
CA THR A 196 -21.92 6.89 8.75
C THR A 196 -23.42 7.05 8.41
N PRO A 197 -23.93 6.56 7.26
CA PRO A 197 -25.34 6.70 6.90
C PRO A 197 -26.29 6.13 7.97
N ASP A 198 -27.36 6.87 8.28
CA ASP A 198 -28.27 6.54 9.39
C ASP A 198 -28.75 5.09 9.38
N GLY A 199 -28.59 4.40 10.52
CA GLY A 199 -29.09 3.05 10.77
C GLY A 199 -28.07 1.92 10.59
N TRP A 200 -26.91 2.16 9.97
CA TRP A 200 -25.84 1.16 9.86
C TRP A 200 -24.98 1.11 11.12
N ILE A 201 -24.77 -0.09 11.62
CA ILE A 201 -24.00 -0.41 12.82
C ILE A 201 -22.73 -1.11 12.36
N SER A 202 -21.56 -0.61 12.78
CA SER A 202 -20.31 -1.30 12.51
C SER A 202 -20.25 -2.63 13.25
N CYS A 203 -19.80 -3.69 12.59
CA CYS A 203 -19.56 -4.99 13.24
C CYS A 203 -18.52 -4.89 14.37
N SER A 204 -17.58 -3.94 14.26
CA SER A 204 -16.60 -3.65 15.32
C SER A 204 -17.21 -2.99 16.56
N GLU A 205 -18.31 -2.27 16.39
CA GLU A 205 -19.02 -1.59 17.48
C GLU A 205 -20.01 -2.55 18.15
N ARG A 206 -20.77 -3.29 17.34
CA ARG A 206 -21.77 -4.23 17.82
C ARG A 206 -22.09 -5.25 16.74
N MET A 207 -22.09 -6.53 17.09
CA MET A 207 -22.56 -7.61 16.20
C MET A 207 -24.10 -7.76 16.25
N PRO A 208 -24.74 -8.27 15.17
CA PRO A 208 -26.15 -8.63 15.20
C PRO A 208 -26.44 -9.73 16.24
N LYS A 209 -27.71 -9.96 16.55
CA LYS A 209 -28.10 -11.04 17.48
C LYS A 209 -27.75 -12.39 16.84
N GLU A 210 -27.12 -13.24 17.64
CA GLU A 210 -26.72 -14.60 17.28
C GLU A 210 -27.97 -15.42 16.90
N THR A 211 -27.88 -16.25 15.84
CA THR A 211 -28.93 -17.16 15.33
C THR A 211 -30.17 -16.57 14.61
N GLY A 212 -30.13 -15.31 14.18
CA GLY A 212 -31.18 -14.76 13.30
C GLY A 212 -30.92 -15.05 11.82
N ASP A 213 -31.98 -15.19 11.02
CA ASP A 213 -31.86 -15.19 9.55
C ASP A 213 -31.45 -13.79 9.07
N ILE A 214 -30.36 -13.72 8.32
CA ILE A 214 -29.77 -12.49 7.79
C ILE A 214 -29.82 -12.53 6.26
N ILE A 215 -30.05 -11.36 5.67
CA ILE A 215 -29.93 -11.15 4.23
C ILE A 215 -28.57 -10.51 3.97
N VAL A 216 -27.77 -11.14 3.11
CA VAL A 216 -26.50 -10.57 2.65
C VAL A 216 -26.62 -10.17 1.19
N VAL A 217 -26.15 -8.97 0.87
CA VAL A 217 -26.05 -8.47 -0.50
C VAL A 217 -24.57 -8.32 -0.82
N SER A 218 -24.05 -9.15 -1.72
CA SER A 218 -22.68 -9.07 -2.21
C SER A 218 -22.70 -9.10 -3.73
N ASP A 219 -21.94 -8.20 -4.38
CA ASP A 219 -21.76 -8.16 -5.83
C ASP A 219 -23.08 -8.20 -6.65
N GLY A 220 -24.13 -7.57 -6.13
CA GLY A 220 -25.46 -7.53 -6.78
C GLY A 220 -26.31 -8.79 -6.59
N ILE A 221 -25.84 -9.77 -5.82
CA ILE A 221 -26.56 -11.00 -5.49
C ILE A 221 -27.12 -10.87 -4.08
N VAL A 222 -28.43 -11.13 -3.93
CA VAL A 222 -29.12 -11.17 -2.64
C VAL A 222 -29.23 -12.63 -2.19
N MET A 223 -28.66 -12.95 -1.03
CA MET A 223 -28.69 -14.29 -0.44
C MET A 223 -29.53 -14.27 0.84
N SER A 224 -30.42 -15.26 0.99
CA SER A 224 -31.29 -15.45 2.16
C SER A 224 -31.02 -16.81 2.81
N GLY A 225 -31.06 -16.89 4.15
CA GLY A 225 -30.75 -18.11 4.91
C GLY A 225 -29.35 -18.12 5.53
N ILE A 226 -28.73 -16.95 5.69
CA ILE A 226 -27.42 -16.80 6.34
C ILE A 226 -27.64 -16.61 7.83
N SER A 227 -26.84 -17.29 8.65
CA SER A 227 -26.88 -17.18 10.10
C SER A 227 -25.55 -16.66 10.64
N TYR A 228 -25.59 -16.09 11.84
CA TYR A 228 -24.40 -15.61 12.55
C TYR A 228 -24.20 -16.36 13.87
N SER A 229 -23.02 -16.97 14.02
CA SER A 229 -22.50 -17.57 15.26
C SER A 229 -21.31 -16.74 15.75
N ARG A 230 -21.22 -16.45 17.05
CA ARG A 230 -20.06 -15.71 17.57
C ARG A 230 -18.76 -16.51 17.51
N ARG A 231 -18.85 -17.84 17.45
CA ARG A 231 -17.67 -18.71 17.33
C ARG A 231 -17.10 -18.70 15.92
N ASP A 232 -17.98 -18.71 14.92
CA ASP A 232 -17.60 -19.08 13.54
C ASP A 232 -17.85 -17.96 12.52
N GLY A 233 -18.56 -16.90 12.90
CA GLY A 233 -18.88 -15.78 12.01
C GLY A 233 -20.21 -15.96 11.27
N PHE A 234 -20.31 -15.34 10.10
CA PHE A 234 -21.47 -15.48 9.21
C PHE A 234 -21.31 -16.74 8.35
N TYR A 235 -22.33 -17.58 8.29
CA TYR A 235 -22.33 -18.83 7.53
C TYR A 235 -23.62 -18.99 6.71
N ILE A 236 -23.50 -19.63 5.56
CA ILE A 236 -24.64 -19.97 4.69
C ILE A 236 -25.20 -21.32 5.13
N ALA A 237 -26.48 -21.38 5.50
CA ALA A 237 -27.17 -22.65 5.69
C ALA A 237 -27.94 -23.00 4.40
N ALA A 238 -27.39 -23.88 3.57
CA ALA A 238 -28.06 -24.37 2.37
C ALA A 238 -28.95 -25.56 2.73
N LEU A 239 -30.27 -25.45 2.53
CA LEU A 239 -31.26 -26.50 2.89
C LEU A 239 -31.03 -27.88 2.21
N GLU A 240 -30.13 -27.97 1.22
CA GLU A 240 -29.84 -29.20 0.45
C GLU A 240 -28.39 -29.71 0.59
N TYR A 241 -27.48 -28.97 1.23
CA TYR A 241 -26.09 -29.38 1.43
C TYR A 241 -25.67 -29.03 2.87
N ASP A 242 -25.34 -30.06 3.67
CA ASP A 242 -24.86 -29.96 5.06
C ASP A 242 -23.44 -29.35 5.19
N ASP A 243 -23.07 -28.41 4.30
CA ASP A 243 -21.78 -27.72 4.34
C ASP A 243 -21.99 -26.24 4.71
N ASP A 244 -21.69 -25.90 5.96
CA ASP A 244 -21.65 -24.52 6.47
C ASP A 244 -20.46 -23.76 5.84
N GLU A 245 -20.66 -23.06 4.72
CA GLU A 245 -19.61 -22.22 4.13
C GLU A 245 -19.55 -20.83 4.81
N PRO A 246 -18.37 -20.41 5.33
CA PRO A 246 -18.21 -19.12 5.99
C PRO A 246 -18.09 -17.96 4.99
N ILE A 247 -18.82 -16.87 5.24
CA ILE A 247 -18.71 -15.61 4.48
C ILE A 247 -17.76 -14.65 5.22
N GLY A 248 -16.72 -14.19 4.52
CA GLY A 248 -15.78 -13.18 5.01
C GLY A 248 -16.14 -11.74 4.60
N GLY A 249 -15.59 -10.74 5.30
CA GLY A 249 -15.56 -9.35 4.84
C GLY A 249 -16.77 -8.47 5.20
N VAL A 250 -17.69 -8.93 6.05
CA VAL A 250 -18.84 -8.11 6.49
C VAL A 250 -18.39 -7.02 7.45
N THR A 251 -18.57 -5.74 7.07
CA THR A 251 -18.10 -4.60 7.87
C THR A 251 -19.20 -3.87 8.65
N HIS A 252 -20.44 -3.87 8.13
CA HIS A 252 -21.57 -3.15 8.70
C HIS A 252 -22.86 -3.95 8.53
N TRP A 253 -23.82 -3.77 9.45
CA TRP A 253 -25.15 -4.35 9.37
C TRP A 253 -26.21 -3.35 9.84
N MET A 254 -27.48 -3.60 9.51
CA MET A 254 -28.61 -2.82 10.04
C MET A 254 -29.83 -3.74 10.25
N PRO A 255 -30.78 -3.40 11.13
CA PRO A 255 -32.07 -4.09 11.17
C PRO A 255 -32.83 -3.86 9.86
N LEU A 256 -33.68 -4.83 9.47
CA LEU A 256 -34.55 -4.67 8.30
C LEU A 256 -35.43 -3.42 8.46
N PRO A 257 -35.54 -2.58 7.42
CA PRO A 257 -36.43 -1.43 7.46
C PRO A 257 -37.89 -1.88 7.57
N GLU A 258 -38.77 -1.01 8.11
CA GLU A 258 -40.20 -1.32 8.15
C GLU A 258 -40.75 -1.59 6.73
N PRO A 259 -41.60 -2.62 6.55
CA PRO A 259 -42.16 -2.92 5.24
C PRO A 259 -42.98 -1.73 4.72
N PRO A 260 -43.02 -1.50 3.40
CA PRO A 260 -43.85 -0.45 2.83
C PRO A 260 -45.31 -0.68 3.20
N ARG A 261 -45.98 0.33 3.77
CA ARG A 261 -47.43 0.25 3.99
C ARG A 261 -48.12 0.22 2.63
N LEU A 262 -48.73 -0.91 2.29
CA LEU A 262 -49.59 -1.01 1.11
C LEU A 262 -50.72 0.03 1.29
N LYS A 263 -50.87 0.93 0.33
CA LYS A 263 -52.08 1.75 0.24
C LYS A 263 -53.22 0.80 -0.08
N GLU A 264 -54.21 0.73 0.81
CA GLU A 264 -55.50 0.13 0.46
C GLU A 264 -56.01 0.84 -0.81
N LEU A 265 -56.30 0.04 -1.85
CA LEU A 265 -56.86 0.50 -3.12
C LEU A 265 -58.34 0.88 -2.94
#